data_AF-A0A967NXL1-F1
#
_entry.id   AF-A0A967NXL1-F1
#
_cell.length_a   1.000
_cell.length_b   1.000
_cell.length_c   1.000
_cell.angle_alpha   90.00
_cell.angle_beta   90.00
_cell.angle_gamma   90.00
#
_symmetry.space_group_name_H-M   'P 1'
#
loop_
_entity.id
_entity.type
_entity.pdbx_description
1 polymer ?
#
loop_
_entity_poly.entity_id
_entity_poly.type
_entity_poly.pdbx_seq_one_letter_code
_entity_poly.pdbx_strand_id
1 'polypeptide(L)'
;SDLIISLSEHRGVAELLPDIAELAQAKSVLAPVDNESWLPRGLARQLHEWLDRIDVFCATPKPLCSLTESSYFMSMRNKVTYTDEYVSRFAQRFGKPTFSIEVNSQGLIEKVQVERDAVCGCARFVAEKITGQKPQEAAEKAGLAHHHFPCLASMGIDPDFQDTLMHVSGNIMKDSVKDALGDSAKPQYIRPHNRSD
;
A
#
# COMPACT_ATOMS: atom_id res chain seq x y z
N SER A 1 8.87 -22.52 7.47
CA SER A 1 7.95 -21.67 6.66
C SER A 1 8.79 -20.79 5.78
N ASP A 2 8.47 -20.63 4.50
CA ASP A 2 9.38 -19.93 3.58
C ASP A 2 9.38 -18.40 3.74
N LEU A 3 8.24 -17.81 4.11
CA LEU A 3 8.08 -16.38 4.39
C LEU A 3 7.57 -16.15 5.82
N ILE A 4 8.24 -15.27 6.56
CA ILE A 4 7.73 -14.70 7.81
C ILE A 4 7.13 -13.33 7.51
N ILE A 5 5.94 -13.05 8.06
CA ILE A 5 5.30 -11.73 7.98
C ILE A 5 5.11 -11.22 9.40
N SER A 6 5.85 -10.16 9.75
CA SER A 6 5.82 -9.57 11.08
C SER A 6 4.85 -8.40 11.13
N LEU A 7 3.59 -8.67 11.49
CA LEU A 7 2.55 -7.63 11.69
C LEU A 7 2.45 -7.17 13.15
N SER A 8 3.53 -7.32 13.91
CA SER A 8 3.56 -6.96 15.34
C SER A 8 3.58 -5.46 15.55
N GLU A 9 2.73 -4.96 16.45
CA GLU A 9 2.67 -3.55 16.83
C GLU A 9 3.68 -3.18 17.94
N HIS A 10 4.80 -3.91 18.04
CA HIS A 10 5.78 -3.76 19.11
C HIS A 10 7.22 -3.96 18.65
N ARG A 11 8.10 -3.01 18.98
CA ARG A 11 9.52 -2.99 18.55
C ARG A 11 10.29 -4.27 18.88
N GLY A 12 10.04 -4.82 20.07
CA GLY A 12 10.81 -5.97 20.58
C GLY A 12 10.60 -7.24 19.75
N VAL A 13 9.53 -7.33 18.97
CA VAL A 13 9.33 -8.48 18.08
C VAL A 13 10.28 -8.42 16.89
N ALA A 14 10.59 -7.23 16.37
CA ALA A 14 11.52 -7.08 15.25
C ALA A 14 12.94 -7.55 15.62
N GLU A 15 13.35 -7.39 16.88
CA GLU A 15 14.63 -7.86 17.39
C GLU A 15 14.74 -9.39 17.42
N LEU A 16 13.61 -10.10 17.51
CA LEU A 16 13.55 -11.57 17.54
C LEU A 16 13.44 -12.21 16.15
N LEU A 17 13.22 -11.42 15.10
CA LEU A 17 13.01 -11.93 13.75
C LEU A 17 14.19 -12.76 13.20
N PRO A 18 15.47 -12.45 13.47
CA PRO A 18 16.57 -13.31 13.05
C PRO A 18 16.48 -14.72 13.63
N ASP A 19 16.30 -14.83 14.96
CA ASP A 19 16.18 -16.13 15.64
C ASP A 19 14.95 -16.91 15.15
N ILE A 20 13.82 -16.23 14.96
CA ILE A 20 12.59 -16.83 14.42
C ILE A 20 12.82 -17.32 12.98
N ALA A 21 13.54 -16.56 12.15
CA ALA A 21 13.86 -16.93 10.78
C ALA A 21 14.75 -18.17 10.71
N GLU A 22 15.79 -18.26 11.54
CA GLU A 22 16.65 -19.44 11.63
C GLU A 22 15.86 -20.68 12.09
N LEU A 23 15.09 -20.55 13.17
CA LEU A 23 14.28 -21.64 13.72
C LEU A 23 13.21 -22.13 12.73
N ALA A 24 12.59 -21.21 11.99
CA ALA A 24 11.59 -21.53 10.98
C ALA A 24 12.19 -21.94 9.63
N GLN A 25 13.52 -21.84 9.48
CA GLN A 25 14.26 -21.98 8.22
C GLN A 25 13.68 -21.12 7.10
N ALA A 26 13.27 -19.90 7.43
CA ALA A 26 12.67 -18.97 6.49
C ALA A 26 13.68 -18.50 5.44
N LYS A 27 13.17 -18.13 4.26
CA LYS A 27 13.95 -17.55 3.18
C LYS A 27 13.81 -16.05 3.11
N SER A 28 12.67 -15.54 3.57
CA SER A 28 12.36 -14.12 3.52
C SER A 28 11.55 -13.67 4.73
N VAL A 29 11.73 -12.41 5.11
CA VAL A 29 11.00 -11.70 6.16
C VAL A 29 10.37 -10.44 5.57
N LEU A 30 9.08 -10.27 5.78
CA LEU A 30 8.34 -9.06 5.49
C LEU A 30 7.97 -8.38 6.82
N ALA A 31 8.61 -7.25 7.12
CA ALA A 31 8.43 -6.49 8.35
C ALA A 31 7.98 -5.04 8.02
N PRO A 32 6.69 -4.82 7.72
CA PRO A 32 6.17 -3.51 7.33
C PRO A 32 6.30 -2.44 8.41
N VAL A 33 6.36 -1.18 7.97
CA VAL A 33 6.35 0.01 8.81
C VAL A 33 5.06 0.79 8.54
N ASP A 34 3.97 0.39 9.19
CA ASP A 34 2.73 1.18 9.21
C ASP A 34 2.74 2.23 10.35
N ASN A 35 3.62 2.05 11.33
CA ASN A 35 3.91 3.00 12.40
C ASN A 35 5.40 2.95 12.75
N GLU A 36 6.07 4.09 12.70
CA GLU A 36 7.51 4.22 12.98
C GLU A 36 7.88 3.77 14.40
N SER A 37 6.93 3.77 15.35
CA SER A 37 7.17 3.27 16.72
C SER A 37 7.31 1.74 16.81
N TRP A 38 6.79 1.00 15.83
CA TRP A 38 6.87 -0.47 15.80
C TRP A 38 8.17 -0.94 15.17
N LEU A 39 8.66 -0.23 14.15
CA LEU A 39 9.92 -0.55 13.50
C LEU A 39 10.63 0.76 13.09
N PRO A 40 11.35 1.41 14.03
CA PRO A 40 12.06 2.65 13.75
C PRO A 40 13.14 2.44 12.68
N ARG A 41 13.45 3.47 11.90
CA ARG A 41 14.44 3.45 10.81
C ARG A 41 15.79 2.84 11.20
N GLY A 42 16.27 3.13 12.40
CA GLY A 42 17.51 2.56 12.92
C GLY A 42 17.44 1.05 13.09
N LEU A 43 16.34 0.56 13.69
CA LEU A 43 16.08 -0.87 13.90
C LEU A 43 15.77 -1.57 12.58
N ALA A 44 15.03 -0.94 11.65
CA ALA A 44 14.79 -1.48 10.31
C ALA A 44 16.12 -1.75 9.60
N ARG A 45 17.06 -0.80 9.62
CA ARG A 45 18.39 -0.97 9.04
C ARG A 45 19.16 -2.12 9.69
N GLN A 46 19.15 -2.19 11.02
CA GLN A 46 19.80 -3.29 11.75
C GLN A 46 19.18 -4.65 11.39
N LEU A 47 17.85 -4.73 11.28
CA LEU A 47 17.14 -5.94 10.89
C LEU A 47 17.57 -6.42 9.50
N HIS A 48 17.71 -5.52 8.52
CA HIS A 48 18.29 -5.86 7.21
C HIS A 48 19.69 -6.44 7.35
N GLU A 49 20.58 -5.78 8.10
CA GLU A 49 21.96 -6.25 8.33
C GLU A 49 22.02 -7.61 9.08
N TRP A 50 21.06 -7.88 9.96
CA TRP A 50 21.01 -9.13 10.72
C TRP A 50 20.54 -10.31 9.87
N LEU A 51 19.48 -10.11 9.09
CA LEU A 51 18.91 -11.14 8.22
C LEU A 51 19.81 -11.45 7.02
N ASP A 52 20.48 -10.43 6.46
CA ASP A 52 21.45 -10.61 5.37
C ASP A 52 22.61 -11.54 5.77
N ARG A 53 23.08 -11.45 7.02
CA ARG A 53 24.17 -12.31 7.55
C ARG A 53 23.82 -13.79 7.64
N ILE A 54 22.54 -14.14 7.59
CA ILE A 54 22.03 -15.51 7.62
C ILE A 54 21.34 -15.89 6.30
N ASP A 55 21.62 -15.14 5.23
CA ASP A 55 21.08 -15.35 3.88
C ASP A 55 19.53 -15.33 3.82
N VAL A 56 18.90 -14.48 4.63
CA VAL A 56 17.44 -14.27 4.65
C VAL A 56 17.10 -12.90 4.07
N PHE A 57 16.29 -12.88 3.02
CA PHE A 57 15.85 -11.62 2.40
C PHE A 57 14.94 -10.84 3.36
N CYS A 58 15.06 -9.51 3.41
CA CYS A 58 14.23 -8.65 4.23
C CYS A 58 13.54 -7.58 3.39
N ALA A 59 12.25 -7.37 3.62
CA ALA A 59 11.49 -6.25 3.06
C ALA A 59 10.77 -5.48 4.16
N THR A 60 10.90 -4.15 4.13
CA THR A 60 10.31 -3.24 5.13
C THR A 60 9.49 -2.13 4.45
N PRO A 61 8.37 -2.46 3.77
CA PRO A 61 7.54 -1.46 3.08
C PRO A 61 6.94 -0.46 4.05
N LYS A 62 6.86 0.81 3.63
CA LYS A 62 6.39 1.92 4.45
C LYS A 62 5.45 2.85 3.65
N PRO A 63 4.11 2.79 3.86
CA PRO A 63 3.37 1.77 4.62
C PRO A 63 3.34 0.42 3.89
N LEU A 64 2.76 -0.62 4.51
CA LEU A 64 2.64 -1.96 3.94
C LEU A 64 1.92 -1.97 2.59
N CYS A 65 0.89 -1.13 2.44
CA CYS A 65 0.16 -0.99 1.18
C CYS A 65 0.95 -0.27 0.07
N SER A 66 2.23 0.06 0.27
CA SER A 66 3.13 0.50 -0.82
C SER A 66 3.78 -0.67 -1.57
N LEU A 67 3.71 -1.89 -1.01
CA LEU A 67 4.36 -3.07 -1.56
C LEU A 67 3.76 -3.49 -2.90
N THR A 68 4.62 -3.68 -3.90
CA THR A 68 4.33 -4.33 -5.17
C THR A 68 5.22 -5.55 -5.32
N GLU A 69 5.04 -6.33 -6.39
CA GLU A 69 5.78 -7.56 -6.70
C GLU A 69 7.29 -7.34 -6.85
N SER A 70 7.75 -6.10 -7.01
CA SER A 70 9.14 -5.77 -7.31
C SER A 70 9.66 -4.55 -6.56
N SER A 71 8.81 -3.90 -5.76
CA SER A 71 9.20 -2.66 -5.10
C SER A 71 8.31 -2.26 -3.94
N TYR A 72 8.78 -1.32 -3.13
CA TYR A 72 7.97 -0.66 -2.10
C TYR A 72 8.52 0.73 -1.79
N PHE A 73 7.74 1.55 -1.07
CA PHE A 73 8.21 2.85 -0.60
C PHE A 73 8.99 2.72 0.69
N MET A 74 10.07 3.48 0.80
CA MET A 74 10.82 3.67 2.05
C MET A 74 10.74 5.13 2.52
N SER A 75 10.62 6.07 1.60
CA SER A 75 10.39 7.49 1.86
C SER A 75 9.65 8.14 0.69
N MET A 76 9.30 9.43 0.80
CA MET A 76 8.66 10.17 -0.30
C MET A 76 9.48 10.12 -1.61
N ARG A 77 10.81 10.08 -1.51
CA ARG A 77 11.73 10.12 -2.67
C ARG A 77 12.50 8.82 -2.88
N ASN A 78 12.26 7.81 -2.07
CA ASN A 78 12.99 6.56 -2.12
C ASN A 78 12.03 5.38 -2.25
N LYS A 79 12.18 4.69 -3.37
CA LYS A 79 11.51 3.44 -3.69
C LYS A 79 12.58 2.36 -3.77
N VAL A 80 12.43 1.33 -2.96
CA VAL A 80 13.33 0.17 -2.98
C VAL A 80 12.80 -0.81 -4.02
N THR A 81 13.67 -1.27 -4.92
CA THR A 81 13.40 -2.37 -5.84
C THR A 81 14.05 -3.64 -5.31
N TYR A 82 13.38 -4.78 -5.47
CA TYR A 82 13.88 -6.06 -4.98
C TYR A 82 13.55 -7.20 -5.95
N THR A 83 14.16 -8.35 -5.73
CA THR A 83 13.85 -9.61 -6.43
C THR A 83 13.87 -10.72 -5.39
N ASP A 84 12.69 -11.16 -4.98
CA ASP A 84 12.51 -12.22 -3.99
C ASP A 84 11.20 -12.94 -4.25
N GLU A 85 11.25 -14.25 -4.53
CA GLU A 85 10.07 -14.98 -4.98
C GLU A 85 8.95 -15.02 -3.93
N TYR A 86 9.29 -15.05 -2.66
CA TYR A 86 8.32 -15.24 -1.58
C TYR A 86 7.55 -13.95 -1.30
N VAL A 87 8.26 -12.83 -1.18
CA VAL A 87 7.66 -11.50 -1.03
C VAL A 87 6.92 -11.11 -2.30
N SER A 88 7.46 -11.40 -3.50
CA SER A 88 6.75 -11.15 -4.76
C SER A 88 5.44 -11.94 -4.86
N ARG A 89 5.42 -13.23 -4.47
CA ARG A 89 4.19 -14.05 -4.45
C ARG A 89 3.15 -13.53 -3.46
N PHE A 90 3.58 -13.07 -2.29
CA PHE A 90 2.68 -12.39 -1.35
C PHE A 90 2.10 -11.11 -1.98
N ALA A 91 2.98 -10.32 -2.60
CA ALA A 91 2.65 -9.05 -3.23
C ALA A 91 1.74 -9.16 -4.46
N GLN A 92 1.57 -10.35 -5.04
CA GLN A 92 0.54 -10.61 -6.07
C GLN A 92 -0.89 -10.60 -5.50
N ARG A 93 -1.05 -10.85 -4.20
CA ARG A 93 -2.37 -10.90 -3.53
C ARG A 93 -2.62 -9.74 -2.59
N PHE A 94 -1.57 -9.23 -1.95
CA PHE A 94 -1.70 -8.14 -0.98
C PHE A 94 -0.61 -7.08 -1.14
N GLY A 95 -0.93 -5.80 -0.98
CA GLY A 95 0.03 -4.71 -1.11
C GLY A 95 -0.62 -3.44 -1.63
N LYS A 96 -0.02 -2.80 -2.64
CA LYS A 96 -0.59 -1.66 -3.35
C LYS A 96 -1.89 -2.07 -4.04
N PRO A 97 -3.06 -1.56 -3.64
CA PRO A 97 -4.32 -2.00 -4.21
C PRO A 97 -4.35 -1.85 -5.73
N THR A 98 -5.03 -2.76 -6.43
CA THR A 98 -5.36 -2.63 -7.85
C THR A 98 -6.81 -3.03 -8.08
N PHE A 99 -7.45 -2.34 -9.01
CA PHE A 99 -8.87 -2.48 -9.29
C PHE A 99 -9.11 -2.63 -10.78
N SER A 100 -10.16 -3.37 -11.12
CA SER A 100 -10.85 -3.27 -12.41
C SER A 100 -12.20 -2.61 -12.16
N ILE A 101 -12.47 -1.50 -12.88
CA ILE A 101 -13.66 -0.67 -12.67
C ILE A 101 -14.45 -0.57 -13.97
N GLU A 102 -15.72 -0.93 -13.91
CA GLU A 102 -16.66 -0.85 -15.04
C GLU A 102 -17.63 0.32 -14.81
N VAL A 103 -17.81 1.16 -15.84
CA VAL A 103 -18.71 2.32 -15.82
C VAL A 103 -19.86 2.06 -16.78
N ASN A 104 -21.10 2.22 -16.33
CA ASN A 104 -22.28 1.96 -17.15
C ASN A 104 -22.59 3.10 -18.13
N SER A 105 -23.61 2.88 -18.96
CA SER A 105 -24.09 3.87 -19.95
C SER A 105 -24.63 5.18 -19.35
N GLN A 106 -24.96 5.20 -18.06
CA GLN A 106 -25.37 6.41 -17.33
C GLN A 106 -24.18 7.20 -16.77
N GLY A 107 -22.95 6.73 -16.97
CA GLY A 107 -21.73 7.37 -16.49
C GLY A 107 -21.45 7.13 -15.00
N LEU A 108 -22.02 6.07 -14.41
CA LEU A 108 -21.81 5.69 -13.01
C LEU A 108 -20.97 4.41 -12.93
N ILE A 109 -20.16 4.30 -11.88
CA ILE A 109 -19.42 3.07 -11.58
C ILE A 109 -20.42 1.97 -11.25
N GLU A 110 -20.47 0.93 -12.09
CA GLU A 110 -21.39 -0.19 -11.94
C GLU A 110 -20.76 -1.34 -11.16
N LYS A 111 -19.48 -1.61 -11.40
CA LYS A 111 -18.77 -2.72 -10.78
C LYS A 111 -17.33 -2.34 -10.48
N VAL A 112 -16.87 -2.74 -9.30
CA VAL A 112 -15.49 -2.57 -8.84
C VAL A 112 -14.98 -3.93 -8.37
N GLN A 113 -14.03 -4.49 -9.11
CA GLN A 113 -13.36 -5.73 -8.74
C GLN A 113 -11.99 -5.40 -8.14
N VAL A 114 -11.74 -5.88 -6.92
CA VAL A 114 -10.43 -5.78 -6.27
C VAL A 114 -9.56 -6.93 -6.78
N GLU A 115 -8.51 -6.61 -7.55
CA GLU A 115 -7.57 -7.59 -8.08
C GLU A 115 -6.45 -7.90 -7.08
N ARG A 116 -5.98 -6.85 -6.39
CA ARG A 116 -5.07 -6.92 -5.24
C ARG A 116 -5.58 -6.00 -4.14
N ASP A 117 -5.63 -6.51 -2.92
CA ASP A 117 -6.09 -5.74 -1.75
C ASP A 117 -4.90 -5.20 -0.94
N ALA A 118 -5.15 -4.22 -0.08
CA ALA A 118 -4.28 -3.97 1.06
C ALA A 118 -4.40 -5.15 2.04
N VAL A 119 -3.34 -5.42 2.81
CA VAL A 119 -3.34 -6.51 3.81
C VAL A 119 -4.46 -6.34 4.84
N CYS A 120 -4.78 -5.09 5.20
CA CYS A 120 -5.85 -4.77 6.13
C CYS A 120 -7.27 -4.92 5.55
N GLY A 121 -7.44 -5.15 4.25
CA GLY A 121 -8.76 -5.28 3.60
C GLY A 121 -9.42 -3.96 3.17
N CYS A 122 -8.69 -2.83 3.28
CA CYS A 122 -9.23 -1.50 2.98
C CYS A 122 -9.70 -1.35 1.52
N ALA A 123 -9.08 -2.03 0.55
CA ALA A 123 -9.45 -1.87 -0.85
C ALA A 123 -10.86 -2.40 -1.14
N ARG A 124 -11.24 -3.53 -0.53
CA ARG A 124 -12.61 -4.06 -0.62
C ARG A 124 -13.63 -3.13 0.01
N PHE A 125 -13.33 -2.60 1.20
CA PHE A 125 -14.20 -1.61 1.83
C PHE A 125 -14.40 -0.38 0.94
N VAL A 126 -13.32 0.15 0.36
CA VAL A 126 -13.36 1.28 -0.56
C VAL A 126 -14.15 0.96 -1.83
N ALA A 127 -13.97 -0.24 -2.41
CA ALA A 127 -14.70 -0.68 -3.60
C ALA A 127 -16.23 -0.62 -3.41
N GLU A 128 -16.72 -1.04 -2.25
CA GLU A 128 -18.14 -0.93 -1.89
C GLU A 128 -18.61 0.52 -1.83
N LYS A 129 -17.78 1.46 -1.35
CA LYS A 129 -18.16 2.87 -1.19
C LYS A 129 -18.14 3.67 -2.49
N ILE A 130 -17.30 3.30 -3.45
CA ILE A 130 -17.19 4.00 -4.73
C ILE A 130 -18.14 3.44 -5.80
N THR A 131 -18.76 2.28 -5.57
CA THR A 131 -19.80 1.76 -6.46
C THR A 131 -21.01 2.70 -6.48
N GLY A 132 -21.58 2.93 -7.66
CA GLY A 132 -22.67 3.89 -7.90
C GLY A 132 -22.23 5.35 -8.00
N GLN A 133 -20.93 5.65 -7.85
CA GLN A 133 -20.41 7.01 -7.90
C GLN A 133 -20.01 7.41 -9.32
N LYS A 134 -19.93 8.72 -9.57
CA LYS A 134 -19.32 9.23 -10.80
C LYS A 134 -17.81 8.99 -10.76
N PRO A 135 -17.18 8.56 -11.87
CA PRO A 135 -15.73 8.38 -11.95
C PRO A 135 -14.89 9.55 -11.45
N GLN A 136 -15.33 10.80 -11.70
CA GLN A 136 -14.61 12.00 -11.29
C GLN A 136 -14.62 12.24 -9.78
N GLU A 137 -15.62 11.69 -9.07
CA GLU A 137 -15.74 11.81 -7.61
C GLU A 137 -15.13 10.60 -6.88
N ALA A 138 -14.84 9.52 -7.60
CA ALA A 138 -14.48 8.23 -7.03
C ALA A 138 -13.19 8.29 -6.20
N ALA A 139 -12.18 9.04 -6.65
CA ALA A 139 -10.93 9.19 -5.91
C ALA A 139 -11.14 9.92 -4.58
N GLU A 140 -11.93 10.99 -4.56
CA GLU A 140 -12.23 11.70 -3.31
C GLU A 140 -13.00 10.79 -2.33
N LYS A 141 -14.03 10.11 -2.82
CA LYS A 141 -14.81 9.14 -2.02
C LYS A 141 -13.96 7.98 -1.52
N ALA A 142 -13.01 7.50 -2.32
CA ALA A 142 -12.05 6.49 -1.91
C ALA A 142 -11.16 6.97 -0.77
N GLY A 143 -10.67 8.22 -0.83
CA GLY A 143 -9.92 8.83 0.27
C GLY A 143 -10.73 8.93 1.55
N LEU A 144 -11.98 9.41 1.48
CA LEU A 144 -12.86 9.51 2.65
C LEU A 144 -13.20 8.14 3.24
N ALA A 145 -13.50 7.15 2.40
CA ALA A 145 -13.74 5.78 2.83
C ALA A 145 -12.49 5.18 3.50
N HIS A 146 -11.31 5.38 2.92
CA HIS A 146 -10.05 4.95 3.51
C HIS A 146 -9.83 5.53 4.91
N HIS A 147 -10.08 6.82 5.11
CA HIS A 147 -9.99 7.47 6.43
C HIS A 147 -10.96 6.90 7.48
N HIS A 148 -12.10 6.38 7.07
CA HIS A 148 -13.07 5.73 7.97
C HIS A 148 -12.76 4.25 8.23
N PHE A 149 -11.84 3.66 7.49
CA PHE A 149 -11.45 2.26 7.66
C PHE A 149 -10.42 2.12 8.80
N PRO A 150 -10.42 1.03 9.58
CA PRO A 150 -9.40 0.77 10.61
C PRO A 150 -8.05 0.40 9.99
N CYS A 151 -7.40 1.36 9.32
CA CYS A 151 -6.06 1.21 8.76
C CYS A 151 -5.02 1.14 9.88
N LEU A 152 -4.00 0.31 9.71
CA LEU A 152 -2.85 0.22 10.62
C LEU A 152 -1.87 1.39 10.46
N ALA A 153 -1.95 2.11 9.33
CA ALA A 153 -1.07 3.23 9.04
C ALA A 153 -1.33 4.38 10.03
N SER A 154 -0.27 4.79 10.72
CA SER A 154 -0.38 5.74 11.82
C SER A 154 -0.71 7.16 11.38
N MET A 155 -1.37 7.90 12.29
CA MET A 155 -1.64 9.34 12.17
C MET A 155 -0.48 10.22 12.63
N GLY A 156 0.61 9.63 13.12
CA GLY A 156 1.82 10.38 13.47
C GLY A 156 2.52 10.90 12.22
N ILE A 157 3.07 12.11 12.27
CA ILE A 157 3.87 12.64 11.17
C ILE A 157 5.14 11.80 11.06
N ASP A 158 5.33 11.20 9.89
CA ASP A 158 6.50 10.39 9.59
C ASP A 158 7.60 11.28 8.96
N PRO A 159 8.82 11.29 9.52
CA PRO A 159 9.88 12.16 9.04
C PRO A 159 10.36 11.82 7.61
N ASP A 160 10.21 10.58 7.16
CA ASP A 160 10.62 10.18 5.81
C ASP A 160 9.61 10.62 4.73
N PHE A 161 8.38 10.96 5.15
CA PHE A 161 7.30 11.41 4.26
C PHE A 161 6.85 12.85 4.51
N GLN A 162 7.24 13.48 5.63
CA GLN A 162 6.75 14.81 6.03
C GLN A 162 5.21 14.89 6.03
N ASP A 163 4.56 13.75 6.26
CA ASP A 163 3.11 13.55 6.30
C ASP A 163 2.83 12.30 7.14
N THR A 164 1.57 12.02 7.45
CA THR A 164 1.17 10.81 8.16
C THR A 164 1.22 9.60 7.24
N LEU A 165 1.58 8.41 7.75
CA LEU A 165 1.50 7.19 6.96
C LEU A 165 0.06 6.86 6.56
N MET A 166 -0.93 7.28 7.36
CA MET A 166 -2.35 7.24 6.97
C MET A 166 -2.61 8.02 5.68
N HIS A 167 -2.13 9.27 5.56
CA HIS A 167 -2.30 10.05 4.33
C HIS A 167 -1.54 9.45 3.15
N VAL A 168 -0.32 8.94 3.38
CA VAL A 168 0.43 8.23 2.33
C VAL A 168 -0.37 7.02 1.83
N SER A 169 -0.92 6.21 2.75
CA SER A 169 -1.79 5.08 2.44
C SER A 169 -3.06 5.52 1.69
N GLY A 170 -3.70 6.61 2.13
CA GLY A 170 -4.88 7.18 1.47
C GLY A 170 -4.57 7.68 0.07
N ASN A 171 -3.42 8.32 -0.15
CA ASN A 171 -2.96 8.73 -1.47
C ASN A 171 -2.71 7.53 -2.38
N ILE A 172 -2.05 6.47 -1.87
CA ILE A 172 -1.90 5.21 -2.60
C ILE A 172 -3.26 4.67 -3.04
N MET A 173 -4.26 4.65 -2.15
CA MET A 173 -5.61 4.19 -2.48
C MET A 173 -6.27 5.04 -3.57
N LYS A 174 -6.23 6.37 -3.43
CA LYS A 174 -6.78 7.31 -4.41
C LYS A 174 -6.15 7.13 -5.78
N ASP A 175 -4.83 6.98 -5.80
CA ASP A 175 -4.09 6.83 -7.04
C ASP A 175 -4.38 5.47 -7.68
N SER A 176 -4.48 4.39 -6.91
CA SER A 176 -4.94 3.09 -7.42
C SER A 176 -6.34 3.13 -8.04
N VAL A 177 -7.27 3.91 -7.48
CA VAL A 177 -8.61 4.10 -8.07
C VAL A 177 -8.54 4.93 -9.35
N LYS A 178 -7.74 6.00 -9.38
CA LYS A 178 -7.54 6.82 -10.59
C LYS A 178 -6.88 6.01 -11.71
N ASP A 179 -5.86 5.23 -11.39
CA ASP A 179 -5.13 4.36 -12.32
C ASP A 179 -6.13 3.38 -12.99
N ALA A 180 -7.03 2.78 -12.20
CA ALA A 180 -8.06 1.87 -12.70
C ALA A 180 -9.15 2.55 -13.55
N LEU A 181 -9.49 3.81 -13.27
CA LEU A 181 -10.46 4.58 -14.04
C LEU A 181 -9.89 5.20 -15.33
N GLY A 182 -8.57 5.39 -15.40
CA GLY A 182 -7.91 6.03 -16.54
C GLY A 182 -8.52 7.39 -16.90
N ASP A 183 -8.85 7.58 -18.18
CA ASP A 183 -9.43 8.84 -18.68
C ASP A 183 -10.79 9.18 -18.09
N SER A 184 -11.56 8.18 -17.61
CA SER A 184 -12.85 8.42 -16.97
C SER A 184 -12.73 9.23 -15.68
N ALA A 185 -11.57 9.22 -15.02
CA ALA A 185 -11.33 10.02 -13.82
C ALA A 185 -11.15 11.53 -14.10
N LYS A 186 -10.95 11.94 -15.37
CA LYS A 186 -10.71 13.35 -15.70
C LYS A 186 -12.00 14.17 -15.61
N PRO A 187 -11.95 15.39 -15.02
CA PRO A 187 -13.10 16.29 -15.03
C PRO A 187 -13.43 16.70 -16.48
N GLN A 188 -14.71 16.62 -16.86
CA GLN A 188 -15.17 17.18 -18.12
C GLN A 188 -15.13 18.71 -18.03
N TYR A 189 -14.12 19.32 -18.65
CA TYR A 189 -14.07 20.76 -18.81
C TYR A 189 -15.10 21.19 -19.86
N ILE A 190 -16.09 21.99 -19.44
CA ILE A 190 -16.93 22.73 -20.38
C ILE A 190 -16.03 23.79 -21.04
N ARG A 191 -15.70 23.59 -22.32
CA ARG A 191 -15.00 24.60 -23.11
C ARG A 191 -15.99 25.69 -23.50
N PRO A 192 -15.74 26.98 -23.17
CA PRO A 192 -16.59 28.07 -23.65
C PRO A 192 -16.61 28.10 -25.18
N HIS A 193 -17.78 28.34 -25.77
CA HIS A 193 -18.02 28.28 -27.21
C HIS A 193 -17.15 29.23 -28.06
N ASN A 194 -16.53 30.26 -27.45
CA ASN A 194 -15.84 31.35 -28.16
C ASN A 194 -14.35 31.52 -27.77
N ARG A 195 -13.58 30.43 -27.59
CA ARG A 195 -12.11 30.58 -27.50
C ARG A 195 -11.52 30.58 -28.91
N SER A 196 -11.11 31.75 -29.39
CA SER A 196 -10.19 31.87 -30.52
C SER A 196 -8.83 31.29 -30.12
N ASP A 197 -8.26 30.46 -31.00
CA ASP A 197 -6.96 29.78 -30.83
C ASP A 197 -5.80 30.75 -30.51
#